data_AF-A0A1F6GK37-F1
#
_entry.id   AF-A0A1F6GK37-F1
#
_cell.length_a   1.000
_cell.length_b   1.000
_cell.length_c   1.000
_cell.angle_alpha   90.00
_cell.angle_beta   90.00
_cell.angle_gamma   90.00
#
_symmetry.space_group_name_H-M   'P 1'
#
loop_
_entity.id
_entity.type
_entity.pdbx_description
1 polymer ?
#
loop_
_entity_poly.entity_id
_entity_poly.type
_entity_poly.pdbx_seq_one_letter_code
_entity_poly.pdbx_strand_id
1 'polypeptide(L)'
;MFKKIFFLALLSAIIAPTGQILAASSTMLEQAGLVSIKIAPADQALISSPTTLGKTGLISINFDDGLLSTYSLAAPLMAKYGFKGTAYVYPKPQNEKTPEFMSWDNVVALQNSLGWEIGSHGYTHEDLTTMSLNAAKQDIDRSRNDLINHGLKVQSFASPYGAYNDDIVNYVTKNFNSHRTAWNLPNTWPINNYYLKARPVLPTTPVSQVTAWVNEAKANKQWLILYFHALTEGTATEEEDDYNINDFKAILEHIKNAGLPVMTNSAALDSWGSGKNIVANGSFENGTLPNADFWLRSDASGVNVAAGNLGVYPTPARSVVINGAPTQKSISTVEIPINPAKKYRLKSFYRVSNYLAGDSTVWVSEFNANYQYLGGQWLGGLNYNFLGPRYFDYKPGSNAAYAEIFFLTHENAKMKFEIDGVELREF
;
A
#
# COMPACT_ATOMS: atom_id res chain seq x y z
N MET A 1 -46.43 -1.85 38.55
CA MET A 1 -46.42 -3.32 38.63
C MET A 1 -46.05 -3.87 37.26
N PHE A 2 -44.76 -4.01 36.94
CA PHE A 2 -44.27 -4.66 35.71
C PHE A 2 -43.14 -5.61 36.11
N LYS A 3 -43.35 -6.90 35.83
CA LYS A 3 -42.45 -8.00 36.19
C LYS A 3 -41.32 -8.15 35.17
N LYS A 4 -40.13 -8.39 35.71
CA LYS A 4 -38.94 -9.02 35.08
C LYS A 4 -39.29 -10.29 34.32
N ILE A 5 -38.48 -10.64 33.30
CA ILE A 5 -37.83 -11.96 33.16
C ILE A 5 -36.57 -11.78 32.28
N PHE A 6 -35.43 -12.12 32.88
CA PHE A 6 -34.14 -12.42 32.27
C PHE A 6 -34.19 -13.83 31.65
N PHE A 7 -33.44 -14.12 30.58
CA PHE A 7 -32.70 -15.39 30.51
C PHE A 7 -31.47 -15.28 29.61
N LEU A 8 -30.34 -15.63 30.20
CA LEU A 8 -29.02 -15.88 29.62
C LEU A 8 -28.74 -17.36 29.90
N ALA A 9 -28.34 -18.17 28.92
CA ALA A 9 -27.54 -19.38 29.15
C ALA A 9 -27.06 -20.01 27.82
N LEU A 10 -25.75 -20.22 27.74
CA LEU A 10 -25.02 -21.07 26.80
C LEU A 10 -25.48 -22.54 26.88
N LEU A 11 -25.38 -23.28 25.76
CA LEU A 11 -24.64 -24.55 25.75
C LEU A 11 -24.20 -24.94 24.32
N SER A 12 -23.04 -25.59 24.30
CA SER A 12 -22.18 -26.01 23.20
C SER A 12 -22.55 -27.34 22.53
N ALA A 13 -22.09 -27.48 21.27
CA ALA A 13 -21.55 -28.69 20.61
C ALA A 13 -22.44 -29.66 19.77
N ILE A 14 -22.20 -29.60 18.44
CA ILE A 14 -21.91 -30.67 17.45
C ILE A 14 -23.08 -31.45 16.75
N ILE A 15 -22.96 -31.47 15.40
CA ILE A 15 -23.53 -32.31 14.30
C ILE A 15 -24.79 -31.78 13.55
N ALA A 16 -24.58 -31.50 12.25
CA ALA A 16 -25.51 -31.08 11.19
C ALA A 16 -26.64 -32.10 10.88
N PRO A 17 -27.59 -31.90 9.93
CA PRO A 17 -27.84 -30.78 9.01
C PRO A 17 -29.32 -30.29 9.03
N THR A 18 -29.66 -29.32 8.19
CA THR A 18 -30.98 -28.68 7.97
C THR A 18 -31.33 -27.54 8.93
N GLY A 19 -31.51 -26.36 8.34
CA GLY A 19 -31.97 -25.16 9.04
C GLY A 19 -31.79 -23.96 8.14
N GLN A 20 -32.85 -23.59 7.42
CA GLN A 20 -32.93 -22.35 6.65
C GLN A 20 -32.51 -21.17 7.53
N ILE A 21 -31.46 -20.45 7.15
CA ILE A 21 -31.22 -19.09 7.64
C ILE A 21 -32.03 -18.18 6.72
N LEU A 22 -33.02 -17.50 7.29
CA LEU A 22 -33.76 -16.43 6.62
C LEU A 22 -32.77 -15.31 6.29
N ALA A 23 -32.36 -15.23 5.03
CA ALA A 23 -31.73 -14.04 4.46
C ALA A 23 -32.77 -12.92 4.49
N ALA A 24 -32.49 -11.83 5.23
CA ALA A 24 -33.29 -10.63 5.13
C ALA A 24 -33.00 -9.99 3.76
N SER A 25 -33.90 -10.17 2.80
CA SER A 25 -33.81 -9.51 1.49
C SER A 25 -33.97 -8.00 1.63
N SER A 26 -33.37 -7.26 0.70
CA SER A 26 -33.42 -5.80 0.57
C SER A 26 -34.83 -5.18 0.64
N THR A 27 -35.89 -5.97 0.41
CA THR A 27 -37.30 -5.57 0.56
C THR A 27 -37.73 -5.29 2.00
N MET A 28 -36.99 -5.76 3.02
CA MET A 28 -37.28 -5.44 4.44
C MET A 28 -36.73 -4.06 4.87
N LEU A 29 -35.80 -3.47 4.12
CA LEU A 29 -35.21 -2.16 4.43
C LEU A 29 -36.09 -0.98 3.94
N GLU A 30 -36.91 -1.19 2.92
CA GLU A 30 -37.86 -0.18 2.42
C GLU A 30 -39.00 0.10 3.40
N GLN A 31 -39.42 -0.89 4.22
CA GLN A 31 -40.47 -0.71 5.22
C GLN A 31 -40.00 0.00 6.50
N ALA A 32 -38.70 0.27 6.65
CA ALA A 32 -38.11 0.94 7.81
C ALA A 32 -37.87 2.45 7.61
N GLY A 33 -38.27 3.04 6.47
CA GLY A 33 -38.20 4.48 6.24
C GLY A 33 -36.79 5.06 6.12
N LEU A 34 -35.78 4.24 5.80
CA LEU A 34 -34.41 4.71 5.58
C LEU A 34 -34.26 5.23 4.15
N VAL A 35 -34.01 6.53 4.06
CA VAL A 35 -33.83 7.31 2.83
C VAL A 35 -32.76 6.68 1.93
N SER A 36 -33.09 6.52 0.65
CA SER A 36 -32.14 6.15 -0.41
C SER A 36 -31.00 7.17 -0.47
N ILE A 37 -29.83 6.83 0.06
CA ILE A 37 -28.63 7.65 -0.10
C ILE A 37 -28.10 7.40 -1.52
N LYS A 38 -28.33 8.37 -2.41
CA LYS A 38 -27.61 8.44 -3.69
C LYS A 38 -26.13 8.60 -3.37
N ILE A 39 -25.35 7.55 -3.64
CA ILE A 39 -23.89 7.59 -3.59
C ILE A 39 -23.44 8.56 -4.69
N ALA A 40 -22.90 9.72 -4.30
CA ALA A 40 -22.21 10.60 -5.23
C ALA A 40 -20.94 9.89 -5.73
N PRO A 41 -20.59 10.00 -7.03
CA PRO A 41 -19.36 9.42 -7.53
C PRO A 41 -18.18 10.17 -6.91
N ALA A 42 -17.34 9.46 -6.15
CA ALA A 42 -16.02 9.97 -5.82
C ALA A 42 -15.20 10.03 -7.12
N ASP A 43 -14.78 11.23 -7.50
CA ASP A 43 -13.83 11.48 -8.58
C ASP A 43 -12.55 10.67 -8.34
N GLN A 44 -12.28 9.72 -9.23
CA GLN A 44 -10.92 9.27 -9.51
C GLN A 44 -10.79 9.10 -11.02
N ALA A 45 -9.91 9.90 -11.61
CA ALA A 45 -9.52 9.77 -13.00
C ALA A 45 -9.03 8.34 -13.25
N LEU A 46 -9.77 7.61 -14.07
CA LEU A 46 -9.41 6.31 -14.61
C LEU A 46 -8.19 6.48 -15.51
N ILE A 47 -7.00 6.12 -15.02
CA ILE A 47 -5.90 5.76 -15.91
C ILE A 47 -5.90 4.25 -15.98
N SER A 48 -6.42 3.71 -17.08
CA SER A 48 -6.24 2.31 -17.45
C SER A 48 -4.76 2.09 -17.82
N SER A 49 -3.88 2.09 -16.83
CA SER A 49 -2.51 1.65 -17.02
C SER A 49 -2.54 0.14 -17.19
N PRO A 50 -1.92 -0.44 -18.24
CA PRO A 50 -1.71 -1.87 -18.28
C PRO A 50 -1.00 -2.29 -16.98
N THR A 51 -1.53 -3.33 -16.34
CA THR A 51 -0.96 -3.88 -15.11
C THR A 51 0.47 -4.34 -15.40
N THR A 52 1.45 -3.60 -14.90
CA THR A 52 2.87 -3.84 -15.20
C THR A 52 3.50 -4.69 -14.10
N LEU A 53 3.16 -4.37 -12.85
CA LEU A 53 3.71 -5.03 -11.69
C LEU A 53 3.37 -6.54 -11.68
N GLY A 54 4.41 -7.37 -11.65
CA GLY A 54 4.31 -8.83 -11.70
C GLY A 54 4.08 -9.44 -13.10
N LYS A 55 4.03 -8.66 -14.19
CA LYS A 55 3.81 -9.20 -15.56
C LYS A 55 5.06 -9.19 -16.45
N THR A 56 5.82 -8.08 -16.51
CA THR A 56 6.93 -7.90 -17.48
C THR A 56 8.27 -7.52 -16.86
N GLY A 57 8.30 -7.22 -15.56
CA GLY A 57 9.38 -6.48 -14.91
C GLY A 57 9.25 -4.98 -15.15
N LEU A 58 9.86 -4.16 -14.29
CA LEU A 58 9.84 -2.70 -14.39
C LEU A 58 11.00 -2.06 -13.62
N ILE A 59 11.33 -0.82 -13.96
CA ILE A 59 12.41 -0.05 -13.34
C ILE A 59 11.86 1.21 -12.66
N SER A 60 12.40 1.54 -11.48
CA SER A 60 12.30 2.88 -10.90
C SER A 60 13.69 3.43 -10.67
N ILE A 61 13.87 4.72 -10.95
CA ILE A 61 15.13 5.44 -10.80
C ILE A 61 14.91 6.52 -9.74
N ASN A 62 15.67 6.41 -8.66
CA ASN A 62 15.48 7.21 -7.48
C ASN A 62 16.73 8.06 -7.19
N PHE A 63 16.51 9.21 -6.58
CA PHE A 63 17.55 10.13 -6.14
C PHE A 63 17.28 10.51 -4.69
N ASP A 64 18.25 10.26 -3.82
CA ASP A 64 18.13 10.61 -2.41
C ASP A 64 18.67 12.03 -2.17
N ASP A 65 18.51 12.52 -0.95
CA ASP A 65 19.08 13.76 -0.40
C ASP A 65 18.53 15.10 -0.90
N GLY A 66 17.89 15.15 -2.07
CA GLY A 66 17.41 16.41 -2.64
C GLY A 66 18.54 17.32 -3.15
N LEU A 67 19.63 16.72 -3.61
CA LEU A 67 20.81 17.39 -4.16
C LEU A 67 20.51 18.09 -5.49
N LEU A 68 21.20 19.21 -5.74
CA LEU A 68 20.96 20.06 -6.91
C LEU A 68 21.14 19.32 -8.24
N SER A 69 22.09 18.39 -8.30
CA SER A 69 22.38 17.57 -9.49
C SER A 69 21.20 16.71 -9.94
N THR A 70 20.28 16.36 -9.04
CA THR A 70 19.00 15.71 -9.41
C THR A 70 18.19 16.59 -10.38
N TYR A 71 18.11 17.89 -10.10
CA TYR A 71 17.40 18.85 -10.95
C TYR A 71 18.21 19.30 -12.15
N SER A 72 19.48 19.68 -11.94
CA SER A 72 20.29 20.32 -12.98
C SER A 72 20.86 19.34 -14.01
N LEU A 73 21.07 18.07 -13.63
CA LEU A 73 21.69 17.05 -14.49
C LEU A 73 20.74 15.87 -14.77
N ALA A 74 20.22 15.22 -13.73
CA ALA A 74 19.47 13.98 -13.90
C ALA A 74 18.13 14.21 -14.63
N ALA A 75 17.33 15.17 -14.17
CA ALA A 75 16.03 15.48 -14.76
C ALA A 75 16.08 15.82 -16.27
N PRO A 76 16.92 16.76 -16.75
CA PRO A 76 16.99 17.07 -18.17
C PRO A 76 17.55 15.91 -19.01
N LEU A 77 18.47 15.10 -18.46
CA LEU A 77 18.99 13.93 -19.17
C LEU A 77 17.94 12.82 -19.30
N MET A 78 17.25 12.48 -18.20
CA MET A 78 16.18 11.47 -18.20
C MET A 78 15.00 11.86 -19.08
N ALA A 79 14.67 13.16 -19.17
CA ALA A 79 13.62 13.67 -20.05
C ALA A 79 13.87 13.31 -21.53
N LYS A 80 15.13 13.25 -21.99
CA LYS A 80 15.47 12.83 -23.37
C LYS A 80 15.05 11.40 -23.70
N TYR A 81 14.88 10.55 -22.68
CA TYR A 81 14.43 9.16 -22.82
C TYR A 81 12.92 9.00 -22.56
N GLY A 82 12.24 10.06 -22.13
CA GLY A 82 10.86 10.05 -21.64
C GLY A 82 10.72 9.48 -20.23
N PHE A 83 11.80 9.44 -19.46
CA PHE A 83 11.82 8.87 -18.11
C PHE A 83 11.58 9.92 -17.04
N LYS A 84 11.00 9.47 -15.93
CA LYS A 84 10.75 10.25 -14.72
C LYS A 84 11.30 9.49 -13.53
N GLY A 85 11.76 10.21 -12.51
CA GLY A 85 12.33 9.64 -11.30
C GLY A 85 11.49 9.88 -10.06
N THR A 86 11.96 9.31 -8.95
CA THR A 86 11.50 9.62 -7.59
C THR A 86 12.62 10.33 -6.86
N ALA A 87 12.42 11.55 -6.38
CA ALA A 87 13.39 12.24 -5.53
C ALA A 87 12.93 12.17 -4.06
N TYR A 88 13.75 11.61 -3.17
CA TYR A 88 13.55 11.63 -1.72
C TYR A 88 14.30 12.82 -1.14
N VAL A 89 13.56 13.79 -0.61
CA VAL A 89 14.10 15.07 -0.16
C VAL A 89 14.03 15.13 1.37
N TYR A 90 15.13 15.51 2.03
CA TYR A 90 15.10 15.91 3.44
C TYR A 90 15.16 17.44 3.55
N PRO A 91 14.09 18.13 4.00
CA PRO A 91 13.95 19.59 3.81
C PRO A 91 14.96 20.53 4.49
N LYS A 92 15.74 20.08 5.46
CA LYS A 92 16.63 20.96 6.25
C LYS A 92 17.57 21.83 5.39
N PRO A 93 18.39 21.28 4.49
CA PRO A 93 19.25 22.08 3.61
C PRO A 93 18.48 22.96 2.61
N GLN A 94 17.29 22.54 2.14
CA GLN A 94 16.42 23.39 1.30
C GLN A 94 15.96 24.63 2.07
N ASN A 95 15.60 24.46 3.34
CA ASN A 95 15.23 25.55 4.25
C ASN A 95 16.43 26.46 4.58
N GLU A 96 17.61 25.87 4.75
CA GLU A 96 18.86 26.58 5.03
C GLU A 96 19.48 27.22 3.77
N LYS A 97 18.96 26.89 2.59
CA LYS A 97 19.43 27.36 1.26
C LYS A 97 20.89 26.97 0.98
N THR A 98 21.24 25.76 1.37
CA THR A 98 22.56 25.18 1.14
C THR A 98 22.82 25.01 -0.37
N PRO A 99 23.89 25.59 -0.95
CA PRO A 99 24.08 25.67 -2.40
C PRO A 99 24.12 24.33 -3.15
N GLU A 100 24.58 23.26 -2.50
CA GLU A 100 24.70 21.91 -3.05
C GLU A 100 23.33 21.22 -3.23
N PHE A 101 22.28 21.77 -2.61
CA PHE A 101 20.93 21.23 -2.62
C PHE A 101 20.02 22.01 -3.57
N MET A 102 18.96 21.35 -4.00
CA MET A 102 17.89 22.03 -4.74
C MET A 102 17.32 23.21 -3.92
N SER A 103 16.97 24.31 -4.58
CA SER A 103 16.05 25.28 -3.96
C SER A 103 14.64 24.68 -3.89
N TRP A 104 13.76 25.27 -3.08
CA TRP A 104 12.34 24.90 -3.08
C TRP A 104 11.70 25.02 -4.46
N ASP A 105 12.04 26.05 -5.24
CA ASP A 105 11.56 26.21 -6.61
C ASP A 105 11.97 25.03 -7.50
N ASN A 106 13.20 24.51 -7.35
CA ASN A 106 13.66 23.34 -8.08
C ASN A 106 12.87 22.08 -7.69
N VAL A 107 12.64 21.85 -6.38
CA VAL A 107 11.85 20.71 -5.88
C VAL A 107 10.40 20.77 -6.38
N VAL A 108 9.78 21.95 -6.33
CA VAL A 108 8.43 22.20 -6.85
C VAL A 108 8.37 21.96 -8.36
N ALA A 109 9.37 22.43 -9.11
CA ALA A 109 9.45 22.24 -10.55
C ALA A 109 9.60 20.76 -10.94
N LEU A 110 10.37 19.95 -10.20
CA LEU A 110 10.47 18.50 -10.43
C LEU A 110 9.09 17.84 -10.44
N GLN A 111 8.27 18.11 -9.43
CA GLN A 111 6.94 17.49 -9.36
C GLN A 111 5.94 18.12 -10.33
N ASN A 112 5.75 19.43 -10.23
CA ASN A 112 4.61 20.09 -10.85
C ASN A 112 4.82 20.35 -12.34
N SER A 113 6.07 20.46 -12.79
CA SER A 113 6.39 20.73 -14.19
C SER A 113 6.94 19.50 -14.91
N LEU A 114 7.75 18.66 -14.24
CA LEU A 114 8.39 17.50 -14.87
C LEU A 114 7.68 16.17 -14.55
N GLY A 115 6.73 16.18 -13.61
CA GLY A 115 5.95 15.01 -13.23
C GLY A 115 6.74 13.95 -12.47
N TRP A 116 7.85 14.33 -11.83
CA TRP A 116 8.59 13.46 -10.93
C TRP A 116 7.80 13.22 -9.65
N GLU A 117 8.07 12.10 -8.99
CA GLU A 117 7.58 11.88 -7.64
C GLU A 117 8.51 12.55 -6.64
N ILE A 118 7.95 13.20 -5.62
CA ILE A 118 8.70 13.70 -4.47
C ILE A 118 8.28 12.88 -3.24
N GLY A 119 9.25 12.20 -2.65
CA GLY A 119 9.13 11.50 -1.39
C GLY A 119 9.87 12.23 -0.26
N SER A 120 9.57 11.86 0.97
CA SER A 120 10.26 12.39 2.16
C SER A 120 11.47 11.51 2.54
N HIS A 121 12.56 12.15 2.97
CA HIS A 121 13.79 11.49 3.45
C HIS A 121 14.14 11.86 4.89
N GLY A 122 13.12 12.03 5.76
CA GLY A 122 13.32 12.63 7.09
C GLY A 122 13.56 14.14 6.98
N TYR A 123 13.70 14.84 8.10
CA TYR A 123 13.98 16.27 8.11
C TYR A 123 15.46 16.55 8.32
N THR A 124 16.08 15.93 9.33
CA THR A 124 17.50 16.15 9.66
C THR A 124 18.46 15.23 8.91
N HIS A 125 17.95 14.18 8.25
CA HIS A 125 18.74 13.08 7.69
C HIS A 125 19.52 12.26 8.74
N GLU A 126 19.05 12.23 10.00
CA GLU A 126 19.63 11.36 11.03
C GLU A 126 19.09 9.92 10.92
N ASP A 127 19.85 8.96 11.48
CA ASP A 127 19.36 7.59 11.65
C ASP A 127 18.22 7.57 12.68
N LEU A 128 16.99 7.49 12.17
CA LEU A 128 15.76 7.49 12.94
C LEU A 128 15.65 6.35 13.96
N THR A 129 16.43 5.28 13.81
CA THR A 129 16.45 4.14 14.74
C THR A 129 17.29 4.41 15.99
N THR A 130 18.18 5.41 15.93
CA THR A 130 19.01 5.84 17.06
C THR A 130 18.34 6.93 17.91
N MET A 131 17.28 7.55 17.37
CA MET A 131 16.48 8.56 18.06
C MET A 131 15.45 7.93 19.01
N SER A 132 14.95 8.73 19.96
CA SER A 132 13.71 8.36 20.64
C SER A 132 12.55 8.30 19.63
N LEU A 133 11.60 7.39 19.82
CA LEU A 133 10.46 7.26 18.90
C LEU A 133 9.67 8.58 18.72
N ASN A 134 9.56 9.40 19.78
CA ASN A 134 8.88 10.69 19.66
C ASN A 134 9.67 11.68 18.78
N ALA A 135 10.99 11.72 18.92
CA ALA A 135 11.84 12.57 18.07
C ALA A 135 11.81 12.13 16.60
N ALA A 136 11.88 10.81 16.34
CA ALA A 136 11.77 10.30 14.98
C ALA A 136 10.42 10.61 14.33
N LYS A 137 9.31 10.53 15.09
CA LYS A 137 7.98 10.94 14.60
C LYS A 137 7.93 12.43 14.24
N GLN A 138 8.48 13.28 15.11
CA GLN A 138 8.56 14.72 14.87
C GLN A 138 9.41 15.05 13.65
N ASP A 139 10.51 14.34 13.43
CA ASP A 139 11.37 14.49 12.26
C ASP A 139 10.62 14.13 10.96
N ILE A 140 9.97 12.95 10.94
CA ILE A 140 9.15 12.48 9.82
C ILE A 140 8.01 13.47 9.52
N ASP A 141 7.27 13.91 10.53
CA ASP A 141 6.15 14.83 10.39
C ASP A 141 6.62 16.19 9.85
N ARG A 142 7.71 16.73 10.39
CA ARG A 142 8.27 18.01 9.94
C ARG A 142 8.67 17.94 8.47
N SER A 143 9.39 16.88 8.08
CA SER A 143 9.78 16.67 6.68
C SER A 143 8.58 16.66 5.75
N ARG A 144 7.57 15.86 6.09
CA ARG A 144 6.34 15.73 5.30
C ARG A 144 5.58 17.06 5.23
N ASN A 145 5.45 17.78 6.34
CA ASN A 145 4.71 19.03 6.40
C ASN A 145 5.42 20.14 5.62
N ASP A 146 6.75 20.24 5.70
CA ASP A 146 7.51 21.23 4.92
C ASP A 146 7.30 21.02 3.42
N LEU A 147 7.38 19.77 2.94
CA LEU A 147 7.12 19.44 1.55
C LEU A 147 5.67 19.78 1.14
N ILE A 148 4.67 19.41 1.95
CA ILE A 148 3.25 19.70 1.68
C ILE A 148 2.97 21.20 1.69
N ASN A 149 3.60 21.96 2.58
CA ASN A 149 3.46 23.42 2.66
C ASN A 149 3.97 24.13 1.40
N HIS A 150 4.85 23.48 0.63
CA HIS A 150 5.30 23.94 -0.69
C HIS A 150 4.41 23.43 -1.84
N GLY A 151 3.23 22.88 -1.54
CA GLY A 151 2.25 22.45 -2.54
C GLY A 151 2.59 21.10 -3.19
N LEU A 152 3.48 20.31 -2.59
CA LEU A 152 3.86 18.99 -3.09
C LEU A 152 2.92 17.90 -2.56
N LYS A 153 2.60 16.95 -3.43
CA LYS A 153 1.99 15.67 -3.08
C LYS A 153 3.10 14.71 -2.62
N VAL A 154 3.10 14.37 -1.34
CA VAL A 154 4.10 13.48 -0.73
C VAL A 154 3.44 12.17 -0.32
N GLN A 155 3.81 11.08 -0.98
CA GLN A 155 3.18 9.77 -0.77
C GLN A 155 4.15 8.66 -0.39
N SER A 156 5.46 8.86 -0.59
CA SER A 156 6.47 7.85 -0.30
C SER A 156 7.51 8.38 0.67
N PHE A 157 8.11 7.45 1.41
CA PHE A 157 9.17 7.73 2.38
C PHE A 157 10.35 6.81 2.11
N ALA A 158 11.57 7.31 2.22
CA ALA A 158 12.76 6.50 2.33
C ALA A 158 13.44 6.84 3.66
N SER A 159 13.79 5.84 4.46
CA SER A 159 14.57 6.12 5.67
C SER A 159 15.98 6.58 5.32
N PRO A 160 16.51 7.63 5.97
CA PRO A 160 17.95 7.93 5.94
C PRO A 160 18.78 6.68 6.22
N TYR A 161 19.89 6.52 5.49
CA TYR A 161 20.79 5.36 5.57
C TYR A 161 20.12 4.00 5.27
N GLY A 162 18.86 3.99 4.82
CA GLY A 162 18.04 2.78 4.74
C GLY A 162 17.73 2.13 6.09
N ALA A 163 17.95 2.85 7.20
CA ALA A 163 17.79 2.34 8.56
C ALA A 163 16.32 2.37 9.01
N TYR A 164 15.81 1.25 9.53
CA TYR A 164 14.44 1.18 10.03
C TYR A 164 14.28 0.12 11.13
N ASN A 165 13.23 0.29 11.91
CA ASN A 165 12.70 -0.71 12.82
C ASN A 165 11.16 -0.73 12.72
N ASP A 166 10.52 -1.67 13.42
CA ASP A 166 9.06 -1.85 13.32
C ASP A 166 8.28 -0.60 13.77
N ASP A 167 8.77 0.15 14.75
CA ASP A 167 8.10 1.36 15.23
C ASP A 167 8.10 2.48 14.18
N ILE A 168 9.23 2.67 13.49
CA ILE A 168 9.35 3.63 12.39
C ILE A 168 8.44 3.21 11.23
N VAL A 169 8.51 1.96 10.79
CA VAL A 169 7.69 1.50 9.66
C VAL A 169 6.20 1.60 10.00
N ASN A 170 5.79 1.21 11.21
CA ASN A 170 4.41 1.37 11.68
C ASN A 170 3.96 2.83 11.62
N TYR A 171 4.80 3.78 12.01
CA TYR A 171 4.47 5.20 11.91
C TYR A 171 4.38 5.70 10.46
N VAL A 172 5.29 5.24 9.60
CA VAL A 172 5.31 5.57 8.17
C VAL A 172 4.02 5.09 7.48
N THR A 173 3.47 3.93 7.87
CA THR A 173 2.20 3.42 7.27
C THR A 173 1.03 4.40 7.42
N LYS A 174 1.02 5.22 8.47
CA LYS A 174 -0.06 6.19 8.73
C LYS A 174 0.06 7.45 7.88
N ASN A 175 1.27 7.77 7.43
CA ASN A 175 1.61 9.06 6.83
C ASN A 175 1.96 8.94 5.33
N PHE A 176 2.32 7.74 4.88
CA PHE A 176 2.80 7.46 3.52
C PHE A 176 2.25 6.14 2.98
N ASN A 177 2.09 6.07 1.66
CA ASN A 177 1.66 4.89 0.90
C ASN A 177 2.75 3.82 0.78
N SER A 178 4.02 4.19 0.97
CA SER A 178 5.15 3.28 0.82
C SER A 178 6.39 3.71 1.60
N HIS A 179 7.22 2.72 1.92
CA HIS A 179 8.55 2.91 2.49
C HIS A 179 9.60 2.16 1.66
N ARG A 180 10.66 2.88 1.28
CA ARG A 180 11.85 2.34 0.63
C ARG A 180 12.99 2.18 1.63
N THR A 181 13.55 0.98 1.65
CA THR A 181 14.72 0.57 2.42
C THR A 181 15.96 0.50 1.52
N ALA A 182 17.14 0.20 2.08
CA ALA A 182 18.37 -0.06 1.30
C ALA A 182 18.89 -1.48 1.58
N TRP A 183 18.98 -2.36 0.57
CA TRP A 183 19.48 -3.75 0.76
C TRP A 183 20.10 -4.39 -0.49
N ASN A 184 20.30 -3.65 -1.58
CA ASN A 184 20.87 -4.18 -2.82
C ASN A 184 20.13 -5.42 -3.39
N LEU A 185 18.80 -5.38 -3.40
CA LEU A 185 17.93 -6.44 -3.92
C LEU A 185 16.84 -5.87 -4.82
N PRO A 186 16.37 -6.63 -5.84
CA PRO A 186 15.15 -6.30 -6.58
C PRO A 186 13.91 -6.69 -5.76
N ASN A 187 12.74 -6.30 -6.25
CA ASN A 187 11.46 -6.63 -5.63
C ASN A 187 10.69 -7.62 -6.50
N THR A 188 10.19 -8.70 -5.90
CA THR A 188 9.44 -9.76 -6.60
C THR A 188 7.99 -9.75 -6.16
N TRP A 189 7.06 -9.82 -7.11
CA TRP A 189 5.64 -9.88 -6.82
C TRP A 189 5.27 -11.16 -6.03
N PRO A 190 4.40 -11.09 -5.00
CA PRO A 190 3.70 -9.90 -4.50
C PRO A 190 4.59 -8.95 -3.69
N ILE A 191 4.36 -7.65 -3.86
CA ILE A 191 5.16 -6.59 -3.24
C ILE A 191 4.62 -6.19 -1.87
N ASN A 192 5.51 -5.95 -0.91
CA ASN A 192 5.17 -5.21 0.29
C ASN A 192 5.62 -3.74 0.16
N ASN A 193 4.65 -2.82 0.08
CA ASN A 193 4.89 -1.39 -0.11
C ASN A 193 5.78 -0.75 0.96
N TYR A 194 5.93 -1.37 2.14
CA TYR A 194 6.67 -0.80 3.27
C TYR A 194 8.08 -1.38 3.48
N TYR A 195 8.48 -2.32 2.62
CA TYR A 195 9.81 -2.91 2.64
C TYR A 195 10.39 -2.97 1.23
N LEU A 196 10.18 -1.92 0.43
CA LEU A 196 10.72 -1.84 -0.92
C LEU A 196 12.24 -1.88 -0.86
N LYS A 197 12.84 -2.77 -1.63
CA LYS A 197 14.28 -2.96 -1.75
C LYS A 197 14.80 -2.14 -2.93
N ALA A 198 15.97 -1.55 -2.75
CA ALA A 198 16.63 -0.77 -3.79
C ALA A 198 18.11 -1.14 -3.87
N ARG A 199 18.66 -1.05 -5.08
CA ARG A 199 20.08 -1.23 -5.35
C ARG A 199 20.78 0.14 -5.41
N PRO A 200 21.81 0.37 -4.58
CA PRO A 200 22.63 1.56 -4.72
C PRO A 200 23.41 1.51 -6.02
N VAL A 201 23.53 2.66 -6.67
CA VAL A 201 24.49 2.87 -7.74
C VAL A 201 25.52 3.86 -7.21
N LEU A 202 26.61 3.31 -6.70
CA LEU A 202 27.72 4.05 -6.09
C LEU A 202 28.76 4.44 -7.16
N PRO A 203 29.64 5.42 -6.89
CA PRO A 203 30.75 5.79 -7.78
C PRO A 203 31.56 4.60 -8.33
N THR A 204 31.72 3.54 -7.53
CA THR A 204 32.44 2.32 -7.92
C THR A 204 31.58 1.27 -8.62
N THR A 205 30.28 1.49 -8.79
CA THR A 205 29.34 0.55 -9.45
C THR A 205 29.49 0.66 -10.97
N PRO A 206 30.04 -0.36 -11.65
CA PRO A 206 30.24 -0.27 -13.10
C PRO A 206 28.91 -0.32 -13.86
N VAL A 207 28.84 0.37 -15.00
CA VAL A 207 27.68 0.32 -15.92
C VAL A 207 27.29 -1.13 -16.29
N SER A 208 28.28 -2.01 -16.42
CA SER A 208 28.05 -3.43 -16.73
C SER A 208 27.31 -4.18 -15.62
N GLN A 209 27.54 -3.81 -14.35
CA GLN A 209 26.83 -4.38 -13.21
C GLN A 209 25.37 -3.93 -13.20
N VAL A 210 25.10 -2.64 -13.42
CA VAL A 210 23.73 -2.13 -13.52
C VAL A 210 23.00 -2.74 -14.71
N THR A 211 23.69 -2.90 -15.84
CA THR A 211 23.18 -3.61 -17.04
C THR A 211 22.77 -5.04 -16.72
N ALA A 212 23.57 -5.77 -15.94
CA ALA A 212 23.24 -7.12 -15.50
C ALA A 212 21.96 -7.14 -14.62
N TRP A 213 21.81 -6.19 -13.69
CA TRP A 213 20.60 -6.08 -12.87
C TRP A 213 19.35 -5.77 -13.69
N VAL A 214 19.44 -4.90 -14.70
CA VAL A 214 18.33 -4.59 -15.61
C VAL A 214 17.92 -5.85 -16.38
N ASN A 215 18.88 -6.62 -16.87
CA ASN A 215 18.63 -7.87 -17.59
C ASN A 215 18.00 -8.94 -16.67
N GLU A 216 18.49 -9.06 -15.43
CA GLU A 216 17.92 -9.94 -14.40
C GLU A 216 16.46 -9.56 -14.11
N ALA A 217 16.19 -8.27 -13.90
CA ALA A 217 14.85 -7.77 -13.61
C ALA A 217 13.87 -8.08 -14.76
N LYS A 218 14.32 -7.94 -16.00
CA LYS A 218 13.54 -8.33 -17.19
C LYS A 218 13.26 -9.82 -17.24
N ALA A 219 14.31 -10.64 -17.10
CA ALA A 219 14.20 -12.10 -17.17
C ALA A 219 13.27 -12.66 -16.09
N ASN A 220 13.38 -12.12 -14.88
CA ASN A 220 12.66 -12.59 -13.70
C ASN A 220 11.36 -11.83 -13.43
N LYS A 221 10.97 -10.88 -14.30
CA LYS A 221 9.78 -10.02 -14.16
C LYS A 221 9.75 -9.27 -12.82
N GLN A 222 10.91 -8.84 -12.34
CA GLN A 222 11.07 -8.14 -11.07
C GLN A 222 10.96 -6.63 -11.24
N TRP A 223 10.66 -5.97 -10.13
CA TRP A 223 10.78 -4.52 -10.03
C TRP A 223 12.14 -4.15 -9.45
N LEU A 224 13.00 -3.57 -10.29
CA LEU A 224 14.29 -3.04 -9.89
C LEU A 224 14.17 -1.54 -9.56
N ILE A 225 14.49 -1.17 -8.33
CA ILE A 225 14.67 0.21 -7.92
C ILE A 225 16.16 0.48 -7.87
N LEU A 226 16.65 1.40 -8.70
CA LEU A 226 18.01 1.94 -8.63
C LEU A 226 17.95 3.25 -7.86
N TYR A 227 18.92 3.51 -6.99
CA TYR A 227 19.04 4.82 -6.36
C TYR A 227 20.46 5.39 -6.44
N PHE A 228 20.51 6.72 -6.54
CA PHE A 228 21.69 7.56 -6.67
C PHE A 228 21.60 8.69 -5.63
N HIS A 229 22.70 9.34 -5.29
CA HIS A 229 22.69 10.59 -4.52
C HIS A 229 23.02 11.77 -5.44
N ALA A 230 24.29 11.94 -5.78
CA ALA A 230 24.76 13.02 -6.64
C ALA A 230 25.13 12.51 -8.05
N LEU A 231 24.98 13.39 -9.05
CA LEU A 231 25.61 13.22 -10.36
C LEU A 231 26.66 14.30 -10.57
N THR A 232 27.74 13.94 -11.24
CA THR A 232 28.84 14.85 -11.59
C THR A 232 29.25 14.74 -13.05
N GLU A 233 29.65 15.86 -13.63
CA GLU A 233 30.33 15.90 -14.93
C GLU A 233 31.83 15.59 -14.80
N GLY A 234 32.38 15.70 -13.57
CA GLY A 234 33.77 15.45 -13.23
C GLY A 234 34.07 13.99 -12.89
N THR A 235 35.18 13.80 -12.19
CA THR A 235 35.56 12.49 -11.63
C THR A 235 34.68 12.20 -10.43
N ALA A 236 33.89 11.13 -10.50
CA ALA A 236 33.08 10.69 -9.38
C ALA A 236 33.96 10.24 -8.21
N THR A 237 33.58 10.62 -6.98
CA THR A 237 34.30 10.28 -5.75
C THR A 237 33.37 9.59 -4.75
N GLU A 238 33.90 8.63 -3.98
CA GLU A 238 33.12 7.96 -2.92
C GLU A 238 32.79 8.88 -1.75
N GLU A 239 33.60 9.90 -1.49
CA GLU A 239 33.36 10.86 -0.40
C GLU A 239 32.10 11.70 -0.65
N GLU A 240 31.80 11.99 -1.91
CA GLU A 240 30.65 12.82 -2.32
C GLU A 240 29.45 11.97 -2.77
N ASP A 241 29.55 10.63 -2.72
CA ASP A 241 28.54 9.70 -3.26
C ASP A 241 28.14 10.03 -4.72
N ASP A 242 29.09 10.55 -5.49
CA ASP A 242 28.91 11.01 -6.86
C ASP A 242 28.79 9.85 -7.85
N TYR A 243 27.99 10.03 -8.90
CA TYR A 243 28.01 9.13 -10.05
C TYR A 243 28.25 9.89 -11.36
N ASN A 244 29.12 9.36 -12.22
CA ASN A 244 29.48 10.03 -13.46
C ASN A 244 28.28 10.11 -14.41
N ILE A 245 28.00 11.30 -14.94
CA ILE A 245 26.83 11.53 -15.79
C ILE A 245 26.88 10.75 -17.12
N ASN A 246 28.06 10.44 -17.66
CA ASN A 246 28.18 9.66 -18.89
C ASN A 246 27.87 8.19 -18.65
N ASP A 247 28.28 7.65 -17.51
CA ASP A 247 27.94 6.29 -17.08
C ASP A 247 26.43 6.19 -16.79
N PHE A 248 25.86 7.20 -16.13
CA PHE A 248 24.42 7.30 -15.95
C PHE A 248 23.68 7.31 -17.30
N LYS A 249 24.15 8.10 -18.28
CA LYS A 249 23.59 8.11 -19.63
C LYS A 249 23.63 6.72 -20.29
N ALA A 250 24.74 5.99 -20.15
CA ALA A 250 24.87 4.63 -20.69
C ALA A 250 23.85 3.66 -20.04
N ILE A 251 23.61 3.79 -18.73
CA ILE A 251 22.56 3.04 -18.03
C ILE A 251 21.18 3.37 -18.59
N LEU A 252 20.84 4.65 -18.78
CA LEU A 252 19.54 5.05 -19.33
C LEU A 252 19.32 4.51 -20.75
N GLU A 253 20.35 4.53 -21.59
CA GLU A 253 20.32 3.95 -22.93
C GLU A 253 20.08 2.43 -22.89
N HIS A 254 20.76 1.71 -21.99
CA HIS A 254 20.51 0.28 -21.81
C HIS A 254 19.08 0.00 -21.33
N ILE A 255 18.57 0.75 -20.35
CA ILE A 255 17.18 0.62 -19.86
C ILE A 255 16.18 0.85 -21.00
N LYS A 256 16.41 1.87 -21.83
CA LYS A 256 15.56 2.16 -22.99
C LYS A 256 15.55 1.00 -23.99
N ASN A 257 16.72 0.46 -24.31
CA ASN A 257 16.88 -0.66 -25.24
C ASN A 257 16.33 -1.98 -24.68
N ALA A 258 16.36 -2.16 -23.36
CA ALA A 258 15.73 -3.31 -22.71
C ALA A 258 14.20 -3.32 -22.87
N GLY A 259 13.58 -2.17 -23.15
CA GLY A 259 12.13 -2.05 -23.35
C GLY A 259 11.32 -2.29 -22.08
N LEU A 260 11.93 -2.12 -20.90
CA LEU A 260 11.22 -2.17 -19.63
C LEU A 260 10.50 -0.84 -19.36
N PRO A 261 9.30 -0.87 -18.76
CA PRO A 261 8.65 0.33 -18.30
C PRO A 261 9.45 0.96 -17.16
N VAL A 262 9.60 2.29 -17.23
CA VAL A 262 10.23 3.11 -16.20
C VAL A 262 9.15 3.95 -15.52
N MET A 263 8.99 3.78 -14.21
CA MET A 263 7.90 4.39 -13.43
C MET A 263 8.45 4.97 -12.13
N THR A 264 7.81 6.02 -11.62
CA THR A 264 8.05 6.45 -10.23
C THR A 264 7.55 5.36 -9.27
N ASN A 265 8.01 5.39 -8.02
CA ASN A 265 7.67 4.35 -7.04
C ASN A 265 6.15 4.23 -6.80
N SER A 266 5.46 5.35 -6.61
CA SER A 266 4.01 5.39 -6.44
C SER A 266 3.27 4.91 -7.69
N ALA A 267 3.71 5.31 -8.88
CA ALA A 267 3.10 4.85 -10.13
C ALA A 267 3.28 3.34 -10.34
N ALA A 268 4.43 2.77 -9.97
CA ALA A 268 4.66 1.33 -10.00
C ALA A 268 3.70 0.60 -9.03
N LEU A 269 3.57 1.10 -7.80
CA LEU A 269 2.68 0.55 -6.78
C LEU A 269 1.20 0.64 -7.12
N ASP A 270 0.79 1.64 -7.91
CA ASP A 270 -0.59 1.79 -8.39
C ASP A 270 -0.90 0.90 -9.61
N SER A 271 0.11 0.32 -10.25
CA SER A 271 -0.03 -0.52 -11.46
C SER A 271 -0.44 -1.98 -11.21
N TRP A 272 -0.97 -2.29 -10.02
CA TRP A 272 -1.32 -3.66 -9.59
C TRP A 272 -2.67 -4.17 -10.13
N GLY A 273 -3.56 -3.26 -10.52
CA GLY A 273 -4.90 -3.54 -11.03
C GLY A 273 -5.43 -2.37 -11.88
N SER A 274 -6.25 -2.67 -12.89
CA SER A 274 -6.71 -1.69 -13.89
C SER A 274 -8.18 -1.31 -13.77
N GLY A 275 -8.98 -2.09 -13.03
CA GLY A 275 -10.41 -1.85 -12.84
C GLY A 275 -10.73 -0.86 -11.72
N LYS A 276 -11.94 -0.33 -11.74
CA LYS A 276 -12.51 0.44 -10.62
C LYS A 276 -12.56 -0.42 -9.36
N ASN A 277 -12.27 0.17 -8.20
CA ASN A 277 -12.55 -0.49 -6.92
C ASN A 277 -14.06 -0.67 -6.74
N ILE A 278 -14.52 -1.91 -6.56
CA ILE A 278 -15.93 -2.26 -6.35
C ILE A 278 -16.29 -2.52 -4.89
N VAL A 279 -15.34 -2.41 -3.95
CA VAL A 279 -15.60 -2.46 -2.51
C VAL A 279 -16.02 -1.09 -2.02
N ALA A 280 -17.22 -1.00 -1.43
CA ALA A 280 -17.68 0.20 -0.77
C ALA A 280 -17.02 0.36 0.61
N ASN A 281 -16.65 1.60 0.97
CA ASN A 281 -16.12 1.94 2.29
C ASN A 281 -14.95 1.05 2.76
N GLY A 282 -14.04 0.67 1.86
CA GLY A 282 -12.91 -0.19 2.18
C GLY A 282 -11.86 0.42 3.11
N SER A 283 -11.89 1.75 3.32
CA SER A 283 -11.09 2.48 4.31
C SER A 283 -11.75 2.56 5.69
N PHE A 284 -13.00 2.10 5.83
CA PHE A 284 -13.76 2.11 7.08
C PHE A 284 -14.01 3.49 7.70
N GLU A 285 -13.84 4.57 6.93
CA GLU A 285 -13.99 5.93 7.44
C GLU A 285 -15.46 6.34 7.61
N ASN A 286 -16.36 5.83 6.77
CA ASN A 286 -17.78 6.14 6.84
C ASN A 286 -18.54 5.25 7.84
N GLY A 287 -19.55 5.83 8.49
CA GLY A 287 -20.42 5.18 9.48
C GLY A 287 -20.04 5.50 10.92
N THR A 288 -20.79 4.96 11.89
CA THR A 288 -20.58 5.22 13.32
C THR A 288 -19.84 4.09 14.01
N LEU A 289 -18.89 4.42 14.88
CA LEU A 289 -18.22 3.43 15.73
C LEU A 289 -19.26 2.66 16.56
N PRO A 290 -19.06 1.35 16.80
CA PRO A 290 -17.93 0.51 16.38
C PRO A 290 -18.11 -0.16 14.99
N ASN A 291 -19.08 0.29 14.19
CA ASN A 291 -19.40 -0.23 12.85
C ASN A 291 -18.76 0.62 11.74
N ALA A 292 -18.82 0.12 10.52
CA ALA A 292 -18.59 0.90 9.30
C ALA A 292 -19.77 0.64 8.36
N ASP A 293 -20.21 1.66 7.63
CA ASP A 293 -21.28 1.49 6.65
C ASP A 293 -20.86 0.44 5.61
N PHE A 294 -21.79 -0.42 5.18
CA PHE A 294 -21.57 -1.52 4.21
C PHE A 294 -20.70 -2.69 4.69
N TRP A 295 -20.45 -2.80 6.00
CA TRP A 295 -19.72 -3.93 6.58
C TRP A 295 -20.50 -4.62 7.71
N LEU A 296 -20.50 -5.95 7.69
CA LEU A 296 -21.16 -6.83 8.65
C LEU A 296 -20.13 -7.45 9.58
N ARG A 297 -20.44 -7.56 10.88
CA ARG A 297 -19.54 -8.11 11.91
C ARG A 297 -20.16 -9.34 12.55
N SER A 298 -19.36 -10.38 12.80
CA SER A 298 -19.83 -11.59 13.49
C SER A 298 -20.17 -11.34 14.97
N ASP A 299 -19.43 -10.45 15.63
CA ASP A 299 -19.58 -10.13 17.06
C ASP A 299 -18.95 -8.78 17.38
N ALA A 300 -19.72 -7.90 18.04
CA ALA A 300 -19.28 -6.57 18.41
C ALA A 300 -18.20 -6.54 19.52
N SER A 301 -18.01 -7.61 20.29
CA SER A 301 -16.98 -7.66 21.33
C SER A 301 -15.59 -8.03 20.78
N GLY A 302 -15.53 -8.84 19.72
CA GLY A 302 -14.26 -9.35 19.15
C GLY A 302 -13.82 -8.71 17.84
N VAL A 303 -14.72 -8.02 17.14
CA VAL A 303 -14.47 -7.33 15.88
C VAL A 303 -14.95 -5.90 16.00
N ASN A 304 -14.09 -4.90 15.83
CA ASN A 304 -14.48 -3.49 15.94
C ASN A 304 -13.80 -2.65 14.87
N VAL A 305 -14.52 -1.68 14.30
CA VAL A 305 -13.89 -0.57 13.60
C VAL A 305 -13.40 0.39 14.68
N ALA A 306 -12.09 0.53 14.82
CA ALA A 306 -11.44 1.33 15.85
C ALA A 306 -10.97 2.66 15.28
N ALA A 307 -11.05 3.72 16.09
CA ALA A 307 -10.53 5.05 15.78
C ALA A 307 -9.19 5.29 16.48
N GLY A 308 -8.61 6.49 16.31
CA GLY A 308 -7.39 6.91 16.98
C GLY A 308 -6.14 6.82 16.10
N ASN A 309 -6.31 7.10 14.80
CA ASN A 309 -5.22 7.09 13.83
C ASN A 309 -4.56 5.70 13.71
N LEU A 310 -5.39 4.66 13.63
CA LEU A 310 -4.97 3.25 13.57
C LEU A 310 -4.84 2.72 12.13
N GLY A 311 -5.48 3.39 11.18
CA GLY A 311 -5.47 3.04 9.77
C GLY A 311 -4.19 3.43 9.03
N VAL A 312 -4.27 3.33 7.71
CA VAL A 312 -3.17 3.52 6.78
C VAL A 312 -3.42 4.75 5.89
N TYR A 313 -2.35 5.41 5.45
CA TYR A 313 -2.45 6.48 4.46
C TYR A 313 -3.23 6.01 3.20
N PRO A 314 -4.10 6.84 2.60
CA PRO A 314 -4.32 8.27 2.87
C PRO A 314 -5.38 8.56 3.93
N THR A 315 -6.06 7.55 4.46
CA THR A 315 -7.17 7.68 5.41
C THR A 315 -6.84 6.91 6.68
N PRO A 316 -5.98 7.44 7.56
CA PRO A 316 -5.46 6.66 8.67
C PRO A 316 -6.34 6.70 9.92
N ALA A 317 -7.50 7.37 9.89
CA ALA A 317 -8.24 7.67 11.10
C ALA A 317 -8.86 6.42 11.72
N ARG A 318 -9.29 5.47 10.90
CA ARG A 318 -9.99 4.25 11.32
C ARG A 318 -9.43 2.99 10.67
N SER A 319 -9.56 1.86 11.36
CA SER A 319 -9.24 0.53 10.82
C SER A 319 -10.04 -0.54 11.56
N VAL A 320 -10.30 -1.67 10.91
CA VAL A 320 -10.89 -2.83 11.58
C VAL A 320 -9.84 -3.50 12.45
N VAL A 321 -10.25 -3.92 13.64
CA VAL A 321 -9.46 -4.74 14.56
C VAL A 321 -10.25 -6.01 14.89
N ILE A 322 -9.65 -7.16 14.61
CA ILE A 322 -10.12 -8.49 14.98
C ILE A 322 -9.14 -9.06 16.01
N ASN A 323 -9.62 -9.32 17.22
CA ASN A 323 -8.83 -10.03 18.23
C ASN A 323 -9.15 -11.53 18.18
N GLY A 324 -8.11 -12.35 18.16
CA GLY A 324 -8.27 -13.80 18.26
C GLY A 324 -9.02 -14.21 19.54
N ALA A 325 -9.88 -15.21 19.44
CA ALA A 325 -10.79 -15.63 20.50
C ALA A 325 -11.10 -17.14 20.41
N PRO A 326 -11.68 -17.77 21.45
CA PRO A 326 -12.07 -19.18 21.40
C PRO A 326 -13.09 -19.52 20.29
N THR A 327 -13.84 -18.52 19.82
CA THR A 327 -14.78 -18.63 18.71
C THR A 327 -14.28 -17.81 17.52
N GLN A 328 -14.64 -18.22 16.30
CA GLN A 328 -14.31 -17.49 15.08
C GLN A 328 -14.82 -16.05 15.16
N LYS A 329 -14.02 -15.11 14.66
CA LYS A 329 -14.38 -13.70 14.52
C LYS A 329 -14.22 -13.27 13.07
N SER A 330 -15.17 -12.51 12.53
CA SER A 330 -15.11 -12.04 11.16
C SER A 330 -15.75 -10.68 10.96
N ILE A 331 -15.24 -9.97 9.96
CA ILE A 331 -15.93 -8.88 9.29
C ILE A 331 -16.12 -9.26 7.83
N SER A 332 -17.24 -8.85 7.24
CA SER A 332 -17.49 -9.03 5.82
C SER A 332 -18.08 -7.79 5.16
N THR A 333 -17.89 -7.69 3.86
CA THR A 333 -18.62 -6.71 3.05
C THR A 333 -20.10 -7.06 3.04
N VAL A 334 -20.98 -6.14 2.64
CA VAL A 334 -22.27 -6.56 2.04
C VAL A 334 -22.02 -7.24 0.69
N GLU A 335 -23.04 -7.83 0.08
CA GLU A 335 -22.91 -8.47 -1.22
C GLU A 335 -22.47 -7.49 -2.32
N ILE A 336 -21.37 -7.81 -2.98
CA ILE A 336 -20.75 -7.03 -4.06
C ILE A 336 -21.15 -7.63 -5.40
N PRO A 337 -21.75 -6.85 -6.33
CA PRO A 337 -21.98 -7.31 -7.69
C PRO A 337 -20.67 -7.65 -8.40
N ILE A 338 -20.61 -8.83 -9.02
CA ILE A 338 -19.43 -9.35 -9.74
C ILE A 338 -19.83 -9.94 -11.09
N ASN A 339 -18.86 -10.04 -11.99
CA ASN A 339 -19.04 -10.63 -13.32
C ASN A 339 -18.20 -11.92 -13.43
N PRO A 340 -18.83 -13.09 -13.65
CA PRO A 340 -18.11 -14.37 -13.71
C PRO A 340 -17.23 -14.53 -14.94
N ALA A 341 -17.38 -13.67 -15.96
CA ALA A 341 -16.48 -13.62 -17.10
C ALA A 341 -15.16 -12.86 -16.82
N LYS A 342 -15.06 -12.18 -15.66
CA LYS A 342 -13.91 -11.34 -15.29
C LYS A 342 -13.02 -12.02 -14.25
N LYS A 343 -11.82 -11.47 -14.07
CA LYS A 343 -10.92 -11.81 -12.97
C LYS A 343 -10.74 -10.57 -12.10
N TYR A 344 -10.67 -10.78 -10.80
CA TYR A 344 -10.53 -9.72 -9.82
C TYR A 344 -9.30 -9.95 -8.96
N ARG A 345 -8.71 -8.87 -8.48
CA ARG A 345 -7.65 -8.89 -7.49
C ARG A 345 -8.10 -8.09 -6.29
N LEU A 346 -8.08 -8.74 -5.13
CA LEU A 346 -8.27 -8.13 -3.84
C LEU A 346 -6.92 -7.57 -3.37
N LYS A 347 -6.93 -6.32 -2.91
CA LYS A 347 -5.83 -5.71 -2.15
C LYS A 347 -6.38 -5.27 -0.79
N SER A 348 -5.62 -5.48 0.28
CA SER A 348 -5.92 -4.90 1.58
C SER A 348 -4.65 -4.75 2.41
N PHE A 349 -4.57 -3.70 3.22
CA PHE A 349 -3.52 -3.51 4.21
C PHE A 349 -3.77 -4.38 5.45
N TYR A 350 -2.78 -5.17 5.83
CA TYR A 350 -2.79 -6.02 7.02
C TYR A 350 -1.77 -5.57 8.04
N ARG A 351 -2.16 -5.60 9.31
CA ARG A 351 -1.24 -5.65 10.46
C ARG A 351 -1.62 -6.83 11.35
N VAL A 352 -0.78 -7.86 11.36
CA VAL A 352 -0.88 -8.97 12.32
C VAL A 352 0.20 -8.77 13.37
N SER A 353 -0.22 -8.67 14.62
CA SER A 353 0.66 -8.40 15.76
C SER A 353 0.37 -9.34 16.91
N ASN A 354 1.36 -9.54 17.78
CA ASN A 354 1.30 -10.46 18.92
C ASN A 354 0.86 -11.87 18.53
N TYR A 355 1.29 -12.34 17.35
CA TYR A 355 0.97 -13.68 16.89
C TYR A 355 1.59 -14.74 17.81
N LEU A 356 0.75 -15.68 18.27
CA LEU A 356 1.15 -16.85 19.06
C LEU A 356 0.58 -18.16 18.51
N ALA A 357 -0.63 -18.16 17.94
CA ALA A 357 -1.29 -19.34 17.38
C ALA A 357 -2.47 -18.99 16.46
N GLY A 358 -2.88 -19.95 15.63
CA GLY A 358 -4.03 -19.84 14.70
C GLY A 358 -3.67 -19.14 13.40
N ASP A 359 -4.66 -18.53 12.76
CA ASP A 359 -4.47 -17.80 11.51
C ASP A 359 -5.50 -16.67 11.34
N SER A 360 -5.16 -15.72 10.47
CA SER A 360 -6.11 -14.79 9.85
C SER A 360 -6.31 -15.20 8.39
N THR A 361 -7.54 -15.19 7.91
CA THR A 361 -7.94 -15.76 6.61
C THR A 361 -8.85 -14.81 5.83
N VAL A 362 -8.75 -14.89 4.50
CA VAL A 362 -9.70 -14.31 3.55
C VAL A 362 -10.51 -15.41 2.90
N TRP A 363 -11.83 -15.26 2.97
CA TRP A 363 -12.78 -16.15 2.31
C TRP A 363 -13.75 -15.31 1.46
N VAL A 364 -14.13 -15.81 0.29
CA VAL A 364 -15.16 -15.19 -0.55
C VAL A 364 -16.34 -16.14 -0.68
N SER A 365 -17.50 -15.73 -0.19
CA SER A 365 -18.77 -16.42 -0.43
C SER A 365 -19.40 -15.93 -1.72
N GLU A 366 -19.99 -16.83 -2.50
CA GLU A 366 -20.60 -16.52 -3.80
C GLU A 366 -22.10 -16.80 -3.79
N PHE A 367 -22.85 -15.95 -4.50
CA PHE A 367 -24.29 -16.05 -4.61
C PHE A 367 -24.73 -15.85 -6.06
N ASN A 368 -25.81 -16.51 -6.47
CA ASN A 368 -26.41 -16.28 -7.78
C ASN A 368 -27.26 -15.00 -7.80
N ALA A 369 -27.87 -14.69 -8.96
CA ALA A 369 -28.72 -13.50 -9.14
C ALA A 369 -29.96 -13.46 -8.23
N ASN A 370 -30.36 -14.60 -7.65
CA ASN A 370 -31.46 -14.72 -6.70
C ASN A 370 -30.97 -14.75 -5.24
N TYR A 371 -29.72 -14.35 -4.98
CA TYR A 371 -29.08 -14.38 -3.65
C TYR A 371 -29.00 -15.77 -3.01
N GLN A 372 -29.06 -16.83 -3.81
CA GLN A 372 -28.85 -18.19 -3.30
C GLN A 372 -27.35 -18.48 -3.22
N TYR A 373 -26.90 -18.97 -2.07
CA TYR A 373 -25.51 -19.32 -1.83
C TYR A 373 -25.05 -20.45 -2.75
N LEU A 374 -23.90 -20.25 -3.40
CA LEU A 374 -23.29 -21.17 -4.37
C LEU A 374 -22.06 -21.89 -3.83
N GLY A 375 -21.59 -21.53 -2.63
CA GLY A 375 -20.29 -21.94 -2.10
C GLY A 375 -19.36 -20.76 -1.94
N GLY A 376 -18.08 -21.03 -1.72
CA GLY A 376 -17.08 -19.98 -1.58
C GLY A 376 -15.67 -20.46 -1.85
N GLN A 377 -14.73 -19.52 -1.83
CA GLN A 377 -13.33 -19.71 -2.16
C GLN A 377 -12.44 -19.19 -1.04
N TRP A 378 -11.51 -20.02 -0.58
CA TRP A 378 -10.43 -19.56 0.30
C TRP A 378 -9.36 -18.88 -0.55
N LEU A 379 -9.06 -17.62 -0.25
CA LEU A 379 -8.09 -16.85 -1.00
C LEU A 379 -6.69 -16.87 -0.36
N GLY A 380 -6.61 -17.10 0.95
CA GLY A 380 -5.35 -17.18 1.66
C GLY A 380 -5.45 -16.75 3.12
N GLY A 381 -4.31 -16.81 3.82
CA GLY A 381 -4.22 -16.38 5.21
C GLY A 381 -2.79 -16.11 5.68
N LEU A 382 -2.68 -15.80 6.97
CA LEU A 382 -1.45 -15.48 7.70
C LEU A 382 -1.43 -16.15 9.06
N ASN A 383 -0.28 -16.72 9.41
CA ASN A 383 0.02 -17.34 10.69
C ASN A 383 1.38 -16.86 11.25
N TYR A 384 1.67 -15.57 11.07
CA TYR A 384 2.87 -14.89 11.55
C TYR A 384 2.63 -13.36 11.63
N ASN A 385 3.49 -12.64 12.37
CA ASN A 385 3.43 -11.17 12.42
C ASN A 385 3.72 -10.58 11.03
N PHE A 386 2.91 -9.60 10.62
CA PHE A 386 3.00 -9.03 9.28
C PHE A 386 2.55 -7.57 9.29
N LEU A 387 3.15 -6.76 8.41
CA LEU A 387 2.79 -5.37 8.20
C LEU A 387 2.87 -5.04 6.72
N GLY A 388 1.77 -4.60 6.12
CA GLY A 388 1.74 -4.10 4.74
C GLY A 388 0.58 -4.62 3.91
N PRO A 389 0.56 -4.35 2.60
CA PRO A 389 -0.51 -4.81 1.73
C PRO A 389 -0.39 -6.30 1.40
N ARG A 390 -1.54 -6.94 1.22
CA ARG A 390 -1.72 -8.29 0.69
C ARG A 390 -2.54 -8.25 -0.58
N TYR A 391 -2.24 -9.17 -1.48
CA TYR A 391 -2.90 -9.32 -2.76
C TYR A 391 -3.42 -10.74 -2.92
N PHE A 392 -4.65 -10.88 -3.41
CA PHE A 392 -5.26 -12.17 -3.67
C PHE A 392 -6.01 -12.15 -5.00
N ASP A 393 -5.72 -13.10 -5.87
CA ASP A 393 -6.44 -13.26 -7.14
C ASP A 393 -7.73 -14.04 -6.90
N TYR A 394 -8.82 -13.54 -7.45
CA TYR A 394 -10.16 -14.09 -7.31
C TYR A 394 -10.81 -14.23 -8.71
N LYS A 395 -11.29 -15.42 -9.02
CA LYS A 395 -12.08 -15.68 -10.24
C LYS A 395 -13.43 -16.25 -9.83
N PRO A 396 -14.55 -15.54 -10.09
CA PRO A 396 -15.84 -16.05 -9.68
C PRO A 396 -16.24 -17.36 -10.35
N GLY A 397 -17.05 -18.17 -9.67
CA GLY A 397 -17.72 -19.31 -10.27
C GLY A 397 -18.68 -18.89 -11.39
N SER A 398 -18.96 -19.78 -12.35
CA SER A 398 -19.69 -19.43 -13.59
C SER A 398 -21.10 -18.86 -13.37
N ASN A 399 -21.75 -19.21 -12.25
CA ASN A 399 -23.11 -18.77 -11.90
C ASN A 399 -23.13 -17.67 -10.83
N ALA A 400 -21.97 -17.22 -10.37
CA ALA A 400 -21.86 -16.20 -9.34
C ALA A 400 -22.20 -14.82 -9.92
N ALA A 401 -23.16 -14.14 -9.29
CA ALA A 401 -23.55 -12.77 -9.60
C ALA A 401 -23.16 -11.80 -8.47
N TYR A 402 -23.00 -12.31 -7.25
CA TYR A 402 -22.57 -11.54 -6.08
C TYR A 402 -21.50 -12.28 -5.29
N ALA A 403 -20.64 -11.51 -4.64
CA ALA A 403 -19.61 -12.00 -3.74
C ALA A 403 -19.64 -11.25 -2.40
N GLU A 404 -19.39 -11.97 -1.31
CA GLU A 404 -19.17 -11.40 0.02
C GLU A 404 -17.76 -11.75 0.48
N ILE A 405 -16.95 -10.73 0.79
CA ILE A 405 -15.55 -10.91 1.19
C ILE A 405 -15.47 -10.91 2.70
N PHE A 406 -15.02 -12.02 3.27
CA PHE A 406 -14.78 -12.19 4.70
C PHE A 406 -13.30 -12.04 5.02
N PHE A 407 -13.02 -11.29 6.06
CA PHE A 407 -11.76 -11.34 6.80
C PHE A 407 -12.03 -11.91 8.18
N LEU A 408 -11.32 -12.97 8.56
CA LEU A 408 -11.63 -13.71 9.77
C LEU A 408 -10.39 -14.19 10.51
N THR A 409 -10.54 -14.45 11.81
CA THR A 409 -9.64 -15.28 12.60
C THR A 409 -10.38 -16.55 13.02
N HIS A 410 -9.75 -17.71 12.87
CA HIS A 410 -10.35 -18.98 13.29
C HIS A 410 -10.37 -19.13 14.81
N GLU A 411 -11.14 -20.12 15.28
CA GLU A 411 -11.26 -20.48 16.69
C GLU A 411 -9.88 -20.67 17.33
N ASN A 412 -9.73 -20.14 18.55
CA ASN A 412 -8.52 -20.19 19.36
C ASN A 412 -7.31 -19.44 18.77
N ALA A 413 -7.50 -18.59 17.76
CA ALA A 413 -6.47 -17.66 17.31
C ALA A 413 -5.98 -16.78 18.47
N LYS A 414 -4.68 -16.53 18.49
CA LYS A 414 -4.01 -15.65 19.47
C LYS A 414 -3.15 -14.66 18.71
N MET A 415 -3.79 -13.58 18.27
CA MET A 415 -3.18 -12.46 17.54
C MET A 415 -4.13 -11.27 17.58
N LYS A 416 -3.60 -10.08 17.25
CA LYS A 416 -4.39 -8.92 16.85
C LYS A 416 -4.24 -8.74 15.35
N PHE A 417 -5.35 -8.79 14.63
CA PHE A 417 -5.41 -8.66 13.18
C PHE A 417 -6.12 -7.35 12.81
N GLU A 418 -5.42 -6.45 12.13
CA GLU A 418 -5.96 -5.18 11.66
C GLU A 418 -6.05 -5.16 10.14
N ILE A 419 -7.14 -4.60 9.63
CA ILE A 419 -7.47 -4.56 8.21
C ILE A 419 -7.81 -3.12 7.82
N ASP A 420 -7.28 -2.68 6.70
CA ASP A 420 -7.59 -1.37 6.12
C ASP A 420 -7.46 -1.39 4.59
N GLY A 421 -7.95 -0.33 3.93
CA GLY A 421 -7.78 -0.07 2.51
C GLY A 421 -8.20 -1.23 1.61
N VAL A 422 -9.36 -1.83 1.89
CA VAL A 422 -9.84 -2.99 1.13
C VAL A 422 -10.32 -2.56 -0.26
N GLU A 423 -9.77 -3.20 -1.28
CA GLU A 423 -10.11 -2.94 -2.67
C GLU A 423 -10.27 -4.23 -3.44
N LEU A 424 -11.29 -4.31 -4.30
CA LEU A 424 -11.44 -5.38 -5.29
C LEU A 424 -11.49 -4.73 -6.67
N ARG A 425 -10.54 -5.07 -7.56
CA ARG A 425 -10.41 -4.47 -8.90
C ARG A 425 -10.25 -5.54 -9.98
N GLU A 426 -10.71 -5.28 -11.19
CA GLU A 426 -10.41 -6.11 -12.37
C GLU A 426 -8.91 -5.97 -12.76
N PHE A 427 -8.26 -7.04 -13.26
CA PHE A 427 -6.82 -7.05 -13.60
C PHE A 427 -6.41 -7.99 -14.75
#